data_AF-A0A5J4PEW9-F1
#
_entry.id   AF-A0A5J4PEW9-F1
#
_cell.length_a   1.000
_cell.length_b   1.000
_cell.length_c   1.000
_cell.angle_alpha   90.00
_cell.angle_beta   90.00
_cell.angle_gamma   90.00
#
_symmetry.space_group_name_H-M   'P 1'
#
loop_
_entity.id
_entity.type
_entity.pdbx_description
1 polymer ?
#
loop_
_entity_poly.entity_id
_entity_poly.type
_entity_poly.pdbx_seq_one_letter_code
_entity_poly.pdbx_strand_id
1 'polypeptide(L)'
;HTLFIVDEASMISNEGLSGAMFGTGRLLDDLIHFVYSGEGCRLLLMGDTAQLPPVHEEESPALSTEVLKSYGLQIWETNLTQVVRQVQKSGILWNATRIRQFITENKCTSLPKIKQSGFADIQVVPGGELINLLTDCYEREGQDETIVICRSNKRANVYNKGIRQSILYREDELNAGDLLMVAKNNYYWAEGNKEVEFIANGDIVVVRRVRKMKELYGFRFAEVLLSFPDYEGLELEVNLLLDTLHSDTPALSKADNDKLFYNVLED
;
A
#
# COMPACT_ATOMS: atom_id res chain seq x y z
N HIS A 1 33.42 -4.04 -3.64
CA HIS A 1 32.48 -4.75 -4.53
C HIS A 1 31.21 -5.05 -3.75
N THR A 2 30.11 -4.39 -4.10
CA THR A 2 28.83 -4.51 -3.40
C THR A 2 27.71 -4.64 -4.43
N LEU A 3 26.74 -5.53 -4.18
CA LEU A 3 25.54 -5.65 -5.01
C LEU A 3 24.36 -5.08 -4.23
N PHE A 4 23.68 -4.10 -4.82
CA PHE A 4 22.41 -3.57 -4.35
C PHE A 4 21.28 -4.28 -5.08
N ILE A 5 20.31 -4.78 -4.32
CA ILE A 5 19.14 -5.47 -4.86
C ILE A 5 17.92 -4.65 -4.44
N VAL A 6 17.12 -4.26 -5.41
CA VAL A 6 15.89 -3.49 -5.19
C VAL A 6 14.75 -4.28 -5.79
N ASP A 7 13.82 -4.68 -4.92
CA ASP A 7 12.58 -5.35 -5.30
C ASP A 7 11.44 -4.33 -5.47
N GLU A 8 10.35 -4.73 -6.12
CA GLU A 8 9.20 -3.85 -6.42
C GLU A 8 9.61 -2.53 -7.12
N ALA A 9 10.64 -2.59 -7.97
CA ALA A 9 11.16 -1.43 -8.68
C ALA A 9 10.13 -0.80 -9.63
N SER A 10 9.07 -1.54 -10.00
CA SER A 10 7.88 -1.05 -10.68
C SER A 10 7.24 0.16 -9.97
N MET A 11 7.38 0.30 -8.64
CA MET A 11 6.83 1.42 -7.87
C MET A 11 7.77 2.63 -7.73
N ILE A 12 9.00 2.58 -8.24
CA ILE A 12 9.95 3.69 -8.15
C ILE A 12 9.61 4.74 -9.21
N SER A 13 9.14 5.91 -8.75
CA SER A 13 8.94 7.10 -9.57
C SER A 13 10.23 7.88 -9.79
N ASN A 14 10.28 8.68 -10.85
CA ASN A 14 11.31 9.71 -11.02
C ASN A 14 10.76 11.13 -11.14
N GLU A 15 9.45 11.30 -10.99
CA GLU A 15 8.86 12.63 -10.78
C GLU A 15 9.18 13.18 -9.38
N GLY A 16 9.51 14.48 -9.34
CA GLY A 16 9.79 15.18 -8.09
C GLY A 16 8.53 15.30 -7.24
N LEU A 17 8.43 14.51 -6.16
CA LEU A 17 7.34 14.71 -5.21
C LEU A 17 7.46 16.10 -4.60
N SER A 18 6.49 16.95 -4.89
CA SER A 18 6.35 18.29 -4.33
C SER A 18 6.09 18.19 -2.81
N GLY A 19 7.16 18.09 -2.01
CA GLY A 19 7.10 18.02 -0.54
C GLY A 19 7.96 16.94 0.12
N ALA A 20 8.90 16.30 -0.57
CA ALA A 20 9.72 15.25 0.04
C ALA A 20 10.72 15.81 1.07
N MET A 21 10.75 15.21 2.27
CA MET A 21 11.75 15.45 3.33
C MET A 21 13.07 14.68 3.09
N PHE A 22 13.25 14.02 1.95
CA PHE A 22 14.38 13.13 1.70
C PHE A 22 14.99 13.31 0.31
N GLY A 23 16.32 13.39 0.24
CA GLY A 23 17.08 13.45 -1.00
C GLY A 23 16.77 14.67 -1.88
N THR A 24 16.89 14.49 -3.20
CA THR A 24 16.54 15.51 -4.21
C THR A 24 15.05 15.53 -4.55
N GLY A 25 14.28 14.61 -3.96
CA GLY A 25 12.88 14.36 -4.30
C GLY A 25 12.68 13.46 -5.52
N ARG A 26 13.78 12.95 -6.11
CA ARG A 26 13.79 12.02 -7.24
C ARG A 26 14.48 10.72 -6.84
N LEU A 27 13.67 9.73 -6.47
CA LEU A 27 14.17 8.51 -5.84
C LEU A 27 15.11 7.71 -6.74
N LEU A 28 14.80 7.60 -8.04
CA LEU A 28 15.66 6.87 -8.98
C LEU A 28 17.02 7.56 -9.18
N ASP A 29 17.03 8.88 -9.35
CA ASP A 29 18.25 9.68 -9.46
C ASP A 29 19.13 9.50 -8.21
N ASP A 30 18.53 9.61 -7.02
CA ASP A 30 19.22 9.48 -5.74
C ASP A 30 19.79 8.07 -5.54
N LEU A 31 19.03 7.03 -5.90
CA LEU A 31 19.47 5.63 -5.83
C LEU A 31 20.67 5.36 -6.74
N ILE A 32 20.60 5.80 -8.00
CA ILE A 32 21.68 5.61 -8.97
C ILE A 32 22.94 6.34 -8.50
N HIS A 33 22.80 7.60 -8.08
CA HIS A 33 23.92 8.38 -7.55
C HIS A 33 24.55 7.70 -6.33
N PHE A 34 23.75 7.23 -5.38
CA PHE A 34 24.23 6.54 -4.19
C PHE A 34 25.02 5.28 -4.55
N VAL A 35 24.44 4.38 -5.37
CA VAL A 35 25.07 3.09 -5.71
C VAL A 35 26.39 3.29 -6.45
N TYR A 36 26.41 4.19 -7.45
CA TYR A 36 27.58 4.37 -8.32
C TYR A 36 28.57 5.44 -7.83
N SER A 37 28.32 6.06 -6.67
CA SER A 37 29.35 6.79 -5.93
C SER A 37 30.41 5.86 -5.32
N GLY A 38 30.09 4.58 -5.13
CA GLY A 38 31.01 3.55 -4.64
C GLY A 38 31.75 2.81 -5.76
N GLU A 39 33.00 2.42 -5.50
CA GLU A 39 33.80 1.66 -6.47
C GLU A 39 33.37 0.18 -6.56
N GLY A 40 33.14 -0.27 -7.80
CA GLY A 40 32.84 -1.67 -8.10
C GLY A 40 31.49 -2.15 -7.59
N CYS A 41 30.53 -1.23 -7.42
CA CYS A 41 29.14 -1.51 -7.08
C CYS A 41 28.33 -1.97 -8.29
N ARG A 42 27.27 -2.75 -8.05
CA ARG A 42 26.30 -3.20 -9.05
C ARG A 42 24.89 -3.01 -8.53
N LEU A 43 23.93 -2.77 -9.42
CA LEU A 43 22.52 -2.64 -9.11
C LEU A 43 21.72 -3.73 -9.83
N LEU A 44 20.88 -4.45 -9.10
CA LEU A 44 19.86 -5.36 -9.62
C LEU A 44 18.48 -4.79 -9.27
N LEU A 45 17.73 -4.41 -10.28
CA LEU A 45 16.33 -3.96 -10.16
C LEU A 45 15.43 -5.12 -10.54
N MET A 46 14.46 -5.43 -9.67
CA MET A 46 13.45 -6.47 -9.87
C MET A 46 12.07 -5.86 -9.67
N GLY A 47 11.11 -6.29 -10.46
CA GLY A 47 9.74 -5.81 -10.38
C GLY A 47 8.87 -6.39 -11.49
N ASP A 48 7.59 -6.07 -11.46
CA ASP A 48 6.62 -6.56 -12.43
C ASP A 48 6.16 -5.43 -13.37
N THR A 49 6.50 -5.55 -14.66
CA THR A 49 6.10 -4.59 -15.69
C THR A 49 4.61 -4.58 -15.99
N ALA A 50 3.84 -5.58 -15.51
CA ALA A 50 2.39 -5.63 -15.64
C ALA A 50 1.64 -5.09 -14.39
N GLN A 51 2.36 -4.63 -13.38
CA GLN A 51 1.79 -3.95 -12.21
C GLN A 51 1.36 -2.53 -12.57
N LEU A 52 0.60 -1.89 -11.68
CA LEU A 52 0.33 -0.47 -11.82
C LEU A 52 1.66 0.31 -11.77
N PRO A 53 1.89 1.23 -12.72
CA PRO A 53 3.06 2.09 -12.68
C PRO A 53 3.00 3.04 -11.45
N PRO A 54 4.10 3.75 -11.15
CA PRO A 54 4.08 4.77 -10.12
C PRO A 54 2.95 5.77 -10.36
N VAL A 55 2.40 6.33 -9.28
CA VAL A 55 1.24 7.22 -9.39
C VAL A 55 1.59 8.40 -10.29
N HIS A 56 0.73 8.67 -11.29
CA HIS A 56 0.90 9.70 -12.32
C HIS A 56 1.90 9.39 -13.45
N GLU A 57 2.53 8.21 -13.45
CA GLU A 57 3.41 7.77 -14.53
C GLU A 57 2.72 6.71 -15.41
N GLU A 58 3.08 6.64 -16.70
CA GLU A 58 2.54 5.61 -17.62
C GLU A 58 3.32 4.29 -17.54
N GLU A 59 4.62 4.36 -17.23
CA GLU A 59 5.53 3.23 -17.10
C GLU A 59 6.52 3.49 -15.95
N SER A 60 7.09 2.42 -15.39
CA SER A 60 8.12 2.57 -14.36
C SER A 60 9.48 2.96 -14.98
N PRO A 61 10.08 4.09 -14.60
CA PRO A 61 11.40 4.52 -15.10
C PRO A 61 12.51 3.58 -14.63
N ALA A 62 12.34 2.95 -13.45
CA ALA A 62 13.30 2.00 -12.92
C ALA A 62 13.29 0.65 -13.65
N LEU A 63 12.21 0.30 -14.35
CA LEU A 63 12.14 -0.89 -15.20
C LEU A 63 12.31 -0.58 -16.69
N SER A 64 12.52 0.70 -17.06
CA SER A 64 12.73 1.11 -18.45
C SER A 64 14.21 1.06 -18.82
N THR A 65 14.57 0.13 -19.71
CA THR A 65 15.93 0.02 -20.25
C THR A 65 16.40 1.30 -20.95
N GLU A 66 15.50 2.07 -21.56
CA GLU A 66 15.84 3.35 -22.20
C GLU A 66 16.20 4.41 -21.16
N VAL A 67 15.39 4.55 -20.10
CA VAL A 67 15.65 5.49 -19.01
C VAL A 67 16.95 5.14 -18.30
N LEU A 68 17.18 3.88 -17.96
CA LEU A 68 18.42 3.46 -17.28
C LEU A 68 19.68 3.68 -18.13
N LYS A 69 19.60 3.50 -19.46
CA LYS A 69 20.70 3.82 -20.38
C LYS A 69 21.03 5.32 -20.43
N SER A 70 20.04 6.18 -20.20
CA SER A 70 20.26 7.64 -20.17
C SER A 70 21.20 8.10 -19.05
N TYR A 71 21.33 7.31 -17.97
CA TYR A 71 22.34 7.51 -16.91
C TYR A 71 23.75 7.04 -17.29
N GLY A 72 23.97 6.58 -18.54
CA GLY A 72 25.27 6.09 -19.00
C GLY A 72 25.62 4.68 -18.51
N LEU A 73 24.64 3.92 -18.02
CA LEU A 73 24.82 2.58 -17.47
C LEU A 73 24.79 1.49 -18.56
N GLN A 74 25.55 0.42 -18.33
CA GLN A 74 25.41 -0.83 -19.09
C GLN A 74 24.31 -1.68 -18.46
N ILE A 75 23.26 -1.96 -19.24
CA ILE A 75 22.05 -2.64 -18.75
C ILE A 75 21.97 -4.05 -19.33
N TRP A 76 21.73 -5.02 -18.44
CA TRP A 76 21.33 -6.37 -18.80
C TRP A 76 19.91 -6.60 -18.31
N GLU A 77 19.01 -6.95 -19.23
CA GLU A 77 17.60 -7.20 -18.93
C GLU A 77 17.31 -8.70 -19.05
N THR A 78 16.50 -9.22 -18.14
CA THR A 78 15.99 -10.59 -18.21
C THR A 78 14.54 -10.63 -17.73
N ASN A 79 13.70 -11.37 -18.44
CA ASN A 79 12.28 -11.52 -18.12
C ASN A 79 11.98 -12.97 -17.72
N LEU A 80 11.43 -13.16 -16.52
CA LEU A 80 10.98 -14.46 -16.03
C LEU A 80 9.61 -14.78 -16.63
N THR A 81 9.57 -15.67 -17.62
CA THR A 81 8.33 -16.01 -18.36
C THR A 81 7.67 -17.30 -17.90
N GLN A 82 8.38 -18.12 -17.12
CA GLN A 82 7.87 -19.42 -16.67
C GLN A 82 7.03 -19.25 -15.40
N VAL A 83 5.72 -19.42 -15.53
CA VAL A 83 4.81 -19.55 -14.38
C VAL A 83 4.93 -20.98 -13.83
N VAL A 84 5.12 -21.11 -12.52
CA VAL A 84 5.26 -22.43 -11.84
C VAL A 84 3.97 -23.25 -12.06
N ARG A 85 4.14 -24.58 -12.29
CA ARG A 85 3.17 -25.55 -12.86
C ARG A 85 1.76 -25.66 -12.23
N GLN A 86 1.42 -24.96 -11.15
CA GLN A 86 0.10 -25.07 -10.50
C GLN A 86 -1.02 -24.29 -11.23
N VAL A 87 -0.70 -23.61 -12.35
CA VAL A 87 -1.61 -22.77 -13.16
C VAL A 87 -2.93 -23.43 -13.57
N GLN A 88 -2.96 -24.75 -13.80
CA GLN A 88 -4.16 -25.38 -14.37
C GLN A 88 -5.36 -25.43 -13.41
N LYS A 89 -5.16 -25.26 -12.10
CA LYS A 89 -6.24 -25.31 -11.10
C LYS A 89 -6.63 -23.96 -10.51
N SER A 90 -5.77 -22.94 -10.63
CA SER A 90 -6.05 -21.61 -10.08
C SER A 90 -6.65 -20.69 -11.12
N GLY A 91 -7.88 -20.24 -10.86
CA GLY A 91 -8.55 -19.22 -11.62
C GLY A 91 -7.89 -17.85 -11.48
N ILE A 92 -7.34 -17.54 -10.30
CA ILE A 92 -6.61 -16.28 -10.07
C ILE A 92 -5.40 -16.20 -11.01
N LEU A 93 -4.53 -17.22 -11.00
CA LEU A 93 -3.36 -17.28 -11.87
C LEU A 93 -3.75 -17.32 -13.36
N TRP A 94 -4.81 -18.06 -13.71
CA TRP A 94 -5.30 -18.11 -15.09
C TRP A 94 -5.72 -16.72 -15.59
N ASN A 95 -6.51 -15.99 -14.80
CA ASN A 95 -6.99 -14.66 -15.16
C ASN A 95 -5.85 -13.63 -15.18
N ALA A 96 -4.95 -13.64 -14.19
CA ALA A 96 -3.80 -12.75 -14.14
C ALA A 96 -2.86 -12.96 -15.35
N THR A 97 -2.57 -14.23 -15.69
CA THR A 97 -1.76 -14.57 -16.87
C THR A 97 -2.43 -14.11 -18.15
N ARG A 98 -3.76 -14.25 -18.26
CA ARG A 98 -4.51 -13.82 -19.43
C ARG A 98 -4.53 -12.30 -19.59
N ILE A 99 -4.68 -11.57 -18.48
CA ILE A 99 -4.59 -10.10 -18.46
C ILE A 99 -3.19 -9.65 -18.88
N ARG A 100 -2.14 -10.27 -18.34
CA ARG A 100 -0.75 -9.98 -18.74
C ARG A 100 -0.54 -10.15 -20.25
N GLN A 101 -1.03 -11.24 -20.85
CA GLN A 101 -0.96 -11.44 -22.30
C GLN A 101 -1.62 -10.31 -23.08
N PHE A 102 -2.78 -9.81 -22.62
CA PHE A 102 -3.45 -8.68 -23.27
C PHE A 102 -2.63 -7.39 -23.18
N ILE A 103 -1.99 -7.13 -22.05
CA ILE A 103 -1.10 -5.98 -21.85
C ILE A 103 0.11 -6.09 -22.78
N THR A 104 0.82 -7.22 -22.76
CA THR A 104 2.06 -7.42 -23.55
C THR A 104 1.81 -7.40 -25.06
N GLU A 105 0.68 -7.96 -25.53
CA GLU A 105 0.37 -7.99 -26.96
C GLU A 105 -0.22 -6.67 -27.48
N ASN A 106 -0.46 -5.68 -26.59
CA ASN A 106 -1.13 -4.41 -26.88
C ASN A 106 -2.46 -4.58 -27.63
N LYS A 107 -3.20 -5.66 -27.31
CA LYS A 107 -4.48 -6.04 -27.93
C LYS A 107 -5.70 -5.61 -27.12
N CYS A 108 -5.56 -4.58 -26.29
CA CYS A 108 -6.65 -4.04 -25.48
C CYS A 108 -7.64 -3.22 -26.32
N THR A 109 -8.38 -3.89 -27.22
CA THR A 109 -9.54 -3.29 -27.92
C THR A 109 -10.80 -3.28 -27.06
N SER A 110 -10.79 -4.01 -25.94
CA SER A 110 -11.89 -4.08 -24.97
C SER A 110 -11.37 -4.49 -23.59
N LEU A 111 -12.18 -4.25 -22.55
CA LEU A 111 -11.84 -4.68 -21.19
C LEU A 111 -11.71 -6.21 -21.12
N PRO A 112 -10.67 -6.73 -20.44
CA PRO A 112 -10.49 -8.17 -20.29
C PRO A 112 -11.65 -8.77 -19.51
N LYS A 113 -12.23 -9.86 -20.04
CA LYS A 113 -13.29 -10.60 -19.35
C LYS A 113 -12.66 -11.60 -18.39
N ILE A 114 -13.02 -11.48 -17.11
CA ILE A 114 -12.64 -12.45 -16.09
C ILE A 114 -13.40 -13.76 -16.31
N LYS A 115 -12.69 -14.87 -16.39
CA LYS A 115 -13.28 -16.21 -16.39
C LYS A 115 -13.64 -16.57 -14.95
N GLN A 116 -14.94 -16.71 -14.72
CA GLN A 116 -15.54 -16.87 -13.40
C GLN A 116 -15.83 -18.33 -13.00
N SER A 117 -15.79 -19.28 -13.94
CA SER A 117 -16.19 -20.67 -13.73
C SER A 117 -15.09 -21.66 -14.09
N GLY A 118 -15.19 -22.87 -13.53
CA GLY A 118 -14.23 -23.95 -13.74
C GLY A 118 -13.00 -23.89 -12.85
N PHE A 119 -13.06 -23.09 -11.78
CA PHE A 119 -12.01 -22.94 -10.77
C PHE A 119 -12.60 -23.00 -9.36
N ALA A 120 -11.83 -23.48 -8.40
CA ALA A 120 -12.26 -23.59 -6.99
C ALA A 120 -12.00 -22.30 -6.19
N ASP A 121 -11.11 -21.43 -6.68
CA ASP A 121 -10.64 -20.20 -6.04
C ASP A 121 -11.34 -18.93 -6.58
N ILE A 122 -12.40 -19.10 -7.39
CA ILE A 122 -13.22 -17.98 -7.88
C ILE A 122 -14.68 -18.30 -7.67
N GLN A 123 -15.38 -17.38 -7.00
CA GLN A 123 -16.83 -17.43 -6.82
C GLN A 123 -17.42 -16.05 -7.14
N VAL A 124 -18.53 -16.04 -7.88
CA VAL A 124 -19.32 -14.83 -8.10
C VAL A 124 -20.35 -14.75 -6.99
N VAL A 125 -20.38 -13.60 -6.30
CA VAL A 125 -21.19 -13.41 -5.10
C VAL A 125 -22.23 -12.32 -5.38
N PRO A 126 -23.53 -12.64 -5.33
CA PRO A 126 -24.59 -11.65 -5.39
C PRO A 126 -24.48 -10.66 -4.22
N GLY A 127 -24.84 -9.40 -4.44
CA GLY A 127 -24.72 -8.36 -3.39
C GLY A 127 -25.47 -8.68 -2.09
N GLY A 128 -26.62 -9.38 -2.17
CA GLY A 128 -27.40 -9.79 -1.00
C GLY A 128 -26.76 -10.92 -0.17
N GLU A 129 -25.81 -11.67 -0.73
CA GLU A 129 -25.11 -12.76 -0.05
C GLU A 129 -23.75 -12.34 0.50
N LEU A 130 -23.28 -11.15 0.12
CA LEU A 130 -21.93 -10.68 0.44
C LEU A 130 -21.67 -10.58 1.94
N ILE A 131 -22.65 -10.12 2.72
CA ILE A 131 -22.50 -9.99 4.18
C ILE A 131 -22.28 -11.36 4.80
N ASN A 132 -23.13 -12.33 4.47
CA ASN A 132 -23.02 -13.69 5.01
C ASN A 132 -21.68 -14.33 4.63
N LEU A 133 -21.28 -14.22 3.37
CA LEU A 133 -20.01 -14.78 2.92
C LEU A 133 -18.81 -14.15 3.64
N LEU A 134 -18.81 -12.82 3.84
CA LEU A 134 -17.74 -12.15 4.56
C LEU A 134 -17.71 -12.57 6.04
N THR A 135 -18.87 -12.71 6.68
CA THR A 135 -18.96 -13.27 8.03
C THR A 135 -18.35 -14.68 8.09
N ASP A 136 -18.73 -15.56 7.18
CA ASP A 136 -18.19 -16.93 7.10
C ASP A 136 -16.67 -16.96 6.87
N CYS A 137 -16.14 -16.03 6.06
CA CYS A 137 -14.70 -15.91 5.86
C CYS A 137 -13.97 -15.41 7.12
N TYR A 138 -14.51 -14.40 7.80
CA TYR A 138 -13.93 -13.90 9.05
C TYR A 138 -13.96 -14.95 10.18
N GLU A 139 -15.01 -15.76 10.26
CA GLU A 139 -15.10 -16.84 11.24
C GLU A 139 -14.12 -17.99 10.94
N ARG A 140 -13.91 -18.30 9.66
CA ARG A 140 -13.09 -19.45 9.24
C ARG A 140 -11.60 -19.13 9.16
N GLU A 141 -11.24 -18.01 8.53
CA GLU A 141 -9.86 -17.62 8.23
C GLU A 141 -9.34 -16.51 9.15
N GLY A 142 -10.24 -15.70 9.72
CA GLY A 142 -9.89 -14.50 10.48
C GLY A 142 -9.96 -13.22 9.66
N GLN A 143 -9.99 -12.07 10.35
CA GLN A 143 -10.02 -10.75 9.72
C GLN A 143 -8.71 -10.41 9.03
N ASP A 144 -7.59 -10.82 9.61
CA ASP A 144 -6.25 -10.53 9.10
C ASP A 144 -5.99 -11.24 7.75
N GLU A 145 -6.62 -12.40 7.53
CA GLU A 145 -6.50 -13.20 6.31
C GLU A 145 -7.63 -12.97 5.28
N THR A 146 -8.53 -12.00 5.53
CA THR A 146 -9.67 -11.71 4.65
C THR A 146 -9.70 -10.24 4.24
N ILE A 147 -9.34 -9.94 3.00
CA ILE A 147 -9.23 -8.56 2.49
C ILE A 147 -10.32 -8.25 1.45
N VAL A 148 -10.95 -7.08 1.59
CA VAL A 148 -11.89 -6.54 0.58
C VAL A 148 -11.19 -5.48 -0.27
N ILE A 149 -10.93 -5.79 -1.53
CA ILE A 149 -10.27 -4.88 -2.47
C ILE A 149 -11.31 -4.06 -3.24
N CYS A 150 -11.15 -2.74 -3.24
CA CYS A 150 -12.02 -1.80 -3.92
C CYS A 150 -11.27 -0.96 -4.97
N ARG A 151 -11.95 -0.55 -6.05
CA ARG A 151 -11.37 0.34 -7.07
C ARG A 151 -11.04 1.75 -6.57
N SER A 152 -11.69 2.22 -5.51
CA SER A 152 -11.59 3.60 -5.04
C SER A 152 -11.76 3.71 -3.53
N ASN A 153 -11.05 4.66 -2.89
CA ASN A 153 -11.16 4.95 -1.45
C ASN A 153 -12.60 5.18 -1.00
N LYS A 154 -13.39 5.96 -1.76
CA LYS A 154 -14.81 6.16 -1.47
C LYS A 154 -15.61 4.86 -1.32
N ARG A 155 -15.29 3.84 -2.12
CA ARG A 155 -15.92 2.52 -2.01
C ARG A 155 -15.37 1.76 -0.81
N ALA A 156 -14.06 1.80 -0.59
CA ALA A 156 -13.44 1.19 0.59
C ALA A 156 -14.06 1.76 1.89
N ASN A 157 -14.27 3.07 1.99
CA ASN A 157 -14.93 3.72 3.13
C ASN A 157 -16.35 3.20 3.36
N VAL A 158 -17.14 3.03 2.29
CA VAL A 158 -18.49 2.45 2.38
C VAL A 158 -18.44 1.00 2.87
N TYR A 159 -17.52 0.19 2.34
CA TYR A 159 -17.33 -1.19 2.78
C TYR A 159 -16.85 -1.27 4.23
N ASN A 160 -15.84 -0.50 4.61
CA ASN A 160 -15.32 -0.45 5.97
C ASN A 160 -16.43 -0.09 6.96
N LYS A 161 -17.23 0.94 6.67
CA LYS A 161 -18.36 1.32 7.53
C LYS A 161 -19.42 0.22 7.59
N GLY A 162 -19.79 -0.37 6.46
CA GLY A 162 -20.78 -1.45 6.40
C GLY A 162 -20.34 -2.69 7.17
N ILE A 163 -19.09 -3.13 6.97
CA ILE A 163 -18.49 -4.28 7.65
C ILE A 163 -18.42 -4.02 9.17
N ARG A 164 -17.93 -2.85 9.59
CA ARG A 164 -17.88 -2.47 11.02
C ARG A 164 -19.25 -2.55 11.67
N GLN A 165 -20.27 -1.98 11.04
CA GLN A 165 -21.61 -1.89 11.63
C GLN A 165 -22.38 -3.20 11.55
N SER A 166 -22.35 -3.90 10.42
CA SER A 166 -23.20 -5.07 10.14
C SER A 166 -22.57 -6.41 10.52
N ILE A 167 -21.24 -6.52 10.48
CA ILE A 167 -20.52 -7.78 10.76
C ILE A 167 -19.84 -7.71 12.11
N LEU A 168 -19.15 -6.59 12.41
CA LEU A 168 -18.38 -6.46 13.66
C LEU A 168 -19.17 -5.82 14.80
N TYR A 169 -20.38 -5.33 14.53
CA TYR A 169 -21.26 -4.65 15.49
C TYR A 169 -20.58 -3.48 16.23
N ARG A 170 -19.78 -2.71 15.50
CA ARG A 170 -19.03 -1.53 15.97
C ARG A 170 -19.72 -0.26 15.48
N GLU A 171 -20.36 0.46 16.39
CA GLU A 171 -21.05 1.73 16.08
C GLU A 171 -20.17 2.96 16.24
N ASP A 172 -19.17 2.89 17.14
CA ASP A 172 -18.26 4.01 17.35
C ASP A 172 -17.31 4.22 16.16
N GLU A 173 -16.82 5.45 16.03
CA GLU A 173 -15.84 5.83 15.00
C GLU A 173 -14.54 5.03 15.12
N LEU A 174 -14.16 4.65 16.35
CA LEU A 174 -12.96 3.90 16.65
C LEU A 174 -13.18 3.00 17.88
N ASN A 175 -12.84 1.71 17.78
CA ASN A 175 -13.00 0.70 18.81
C ASN A 175 -11.71 -0.11 19.02
N ALA A 176 -11.57 -0.71 20.20
CA ALA A 176 -10.56 -1.73 20.40
C ALA A 176 -10.82 -2.94 19.48
N GLY A 177 -9.74 -3.49 18.91
CA GLY A 177 -9.76 -4.53 17.89
C GLY A 177 -9.96 -4.02 16.46
N ASP A 178 -9.96 -2.71 16.22
CA ASP A 178 -9.95 -2.17 14.86
C ASP A 178 -8.60 -2.35 14.20
N LEU A 179 -8.63 -2.83 12.95
CA LEU A 179 -7.50 -2.82 12.03
C LEU A 179 -7.45 -1.47 11.32
N LEU A 180 -6.32 -0.79 11.40
CA LEU A 180 -6.05 0.45 10.67
C LEU A 180 -4.82 0.25 9.79
N MET A 181 -4.77 0.99 8.68
CA MET A 181 -3.58 1.09 7.85
C MET A 181 -2.95 2.46 8.05
N VAL A 182 -1.64 2.47 8.29
CA VAL A 182 -0.88 3.72 8.38
C VAL A 182 -0.82 4.37 7.00
N ALA A 183 -1.18 5.64 6.91
CA ALA A 183 -1.26 6.38 5.63
C ALA A 183 0.00 7.21 5.30
N LYS A 184 0.92 7.39 6.25
CA LYS A 184 2.14 8.19 6.09
C LYS A 184 3.25 7.66 6.99
N ASN A 185 4.48 7.68 6.49
CA ASN A 185 5.65 7.35 7.28
C ASN A 185 5.76 8.26 8.52
N ASN A 186 6.10 7.68 9.68
CA ASN A 186 6.30 8.42 10.91
C ASN A 186 7.55 7.92 11.64
N TYR A 187 8.51 8.83 11.81
CA TYR A 187 9.79 8.55 12.48
C TYR A 187 9.77 8.91 13.97
N TYR A 188 8.86 9.81 14.38
CA TYR A 188 8.80 10.35 15.74
C TYR A 188 8.42 9.28 16.77
N TRP A 189 7.37 8.50 16.50
CA TRP A 189 6.87 7.52 17.48
C TRP A 189 7.75 6.27 17.60
N ALA A 190 8.63 6.05 16.63
CA ALA A 190 9.63 4.99 16.67
C ALA A 190 10.94 5.45 17.32
N GLU A 191 11.12 6.76 17.54
CA GLU A 191 12.38 7.31 18.05
C GLU A 191 12.70 6.76 19.45
N GLY A 192 13.89 6.15 19.59
CA GLY A 192 14.32 5.52 20.84
C GLY A 192 13.84 4.09 21.04
N ASN A 193 13.02 3.54 20.13
CA ASN A 193 12.75 2.11 20.06
C ASN A 193 13.93 1.40 19.37
N LYS A 194 14.38 0.26 19.93
CA LYS A 194 15.48 -0.52 19.34
C LYS A 194 15.03 -1.50 18.27
N GLU A 195 13.73 -1.80 18.22
CA GLU A 195 13.14 -2.85 17.39
C GLU A 195 12.54 -2.28 16.10
N VAL A 196 12.11 -1.02 16.11
CA VAL A 196 11.48 -0.36 14.96
C VAL A 196 12.12 1.01 14.75
N GLU A 197 12.63 1.26 13.54
CA GLU A 197 13.29 2.52 13.18
C GLU A 197 12.28 3.61 12.75
N PHE A 198 11.15 3.21 12.16
CA PHE A 198 10.05 4.08 11.76
C PHE A 198 8.77 3.27 11.55
N ILE A 199 7.62 3.96 11.58
CA ILE A 199 6.34 3.39 11.18
C ILE A 199 6.15 3.68 9.69
N ALA A 200 5.95 2.65 8.86
CA ALA A 200 5.84 2.80 7.42
C ALA A 200 4.38 3.05 6.97
N ASN A 201 4.22 3.79 5.87
CA ASN A 201 2.97 3.85 5.13
C ASN A 201 2.64 2.45 4.59
N GLY A 202 1.44 1.97 4.87
CA GLY A 202 1.00 0.61 4.55
C GLY A 202 1.02 -0.33 5.75
N ASP A 203 1.71 0.00 6.85
CA ASP A 203 1.72 -0.85 8.05
C ASP A 203 0.30 -1.05 8.58
N ILE A 204 -0.03 -2.29 8.91
CA ILE A 204 -1.30 -2.64 9.56
C ILE A 204 -1.11 -2.58 11.07
N VAL A 205 -2.03 -1.92 11.76
CA VAL A 205 -2.02 -1.77 13.22
C VAL A 205 -3.36 -2.15 13.80
N VAL A 206 -3.33 -2.76 14.99
CA VAL A 206 -4.50 -3.12 15.76
C VAL A 206 -4.68 -2.13 16.91
N VAL A 207 -5.84 -1.51 17.01
CA VAL A 207 -6.18 -0.66 18.16
C VAL A 207 -6.39 -1.54 19.38
N ARG A 208 -5.50 -1.47 20.38
CA ARG A 208 -5.66 -2.20 21.64
C ARG A 208 -6.54 -1.45 22.62
N ARG A 209 -6.41 -0.13 22.68
CA ARG A 209 -7.19 0.72 23.58
C ARG A 209 -7.36 2.12 23.03
N VAL A 210 -8.57 2.65 23.13
CA VAL A 210 -8.87 4.06 22.90
C VAL A 210 -8.95 4.76 24.26
N ARG A 211 -8.21 5.85 24.46
CA ARG A 211 -8.20 6.62 25.70
C ARG A 211 -9.07 7.87 25.57
N LYS A 212 -8.44 9.03 25.35
CA LYS A 212 -9.11 10.32 25.31
C LYS A 212 -9.15 10.84 23.88
N MET A 213 -10.32 11.36 23.49
CA MET A 213 -10.46 12.15 22.27
C MET A 213 -10.32 13.65 22.60
N LYS A 214 -9.68 14.40 21.71
CA LYS A 214 -9.48 15.85 21.84
C LYS A 214 -9.69 16.51 20.49
N GLU A 215 -10.16 17.75 20.49
CA GLU A 215 -10.22 18.58 19.29
C GLU A 215 -9.19 19.71 19.42
N LEU A 216 -8.33 19.87 18.42
CA LEU A 216 -7.27 20.87 18.38
C LEU A 216 -7.17 21.43 16.96
N TYR A 217 -7.15 22.76 16.83
CA TYR A 217 -7.05 23.48 15.54
C TYR A 217 -8.12 23.09 14.50
N GLY A 218 -9.28 22.62 14.97
CA GLY A 218 -10.37 22.10 14.13
C GLY A 218 -10.16 20.69 13.58
N PHE A 219 -9.25 19.93 14.18
CA PHE A 219 -8.99 18.51 13.89
C PHE A 219 -9.24 17.67 15.14
N ARG A 220 -9.66 16.42 14.94
CA ARG A 220 -10.00 15.49 16.01
C ARG A 220 -8.90 14.46 16.17
N PHE A 221 -8.44 14.30 17.40
CA PHE A 221 -7.39 13.36 17.76
C PHE A 221 -7.88 12.34 18.77
N ALA A 222 -7.35 11.13 18.71
CA ALA A 222 -7.51 10.10 19.74
C ALA A 222 -6.15 9.63 20.24
N GLU A 223 -5.95 9.67 21.55
CA GLU A 223 -4.87 8.94 22.20
C GLU A 223 -5.22 7.45 22.22
N VAL A 224 -4.37 6.62 21.61
CA VAL A 224 -4.59 5.18 21.49
C VAL A 224 -3.34 4.40 21.84
N LEU A 225 -3.55 3.15 22.27
CA LEU A 225 -2.52 2.12 22.27
C LEU A 225 -2.72 1.27 21.02
N LEU A 226 -1.72 1.25 20.14
CA LEU A 226 -1.67 0.40 18.96
C LEU A 226 -0.79 -0.81 19.23
N SER A 227 -1.06 -1.91 18.55
CA SER A 227 -0.19 -3.08 18.46
C SER A 227 0.11 -3.36 16.99
N PHE A 228 1.37 -3.67 16.69
CA PHE A 228 1.86 -3.86 15.33
C PHE A 228 2.11 -5.37 15.10
N PRO A 229 1.23 -6.07 14.36
CA PRO A 229 1.39 -7.51 14.13
C PRO A 229 2.71 -7.87 13.44
N ASP A 230 3.14 -7.02 12.49
CA ASP A 230 4.36 -7.24 11.70
C ASP A 230 5.65 -6.97 12.49
N TYR A 231 5.55 -6.31 13.66
CA TYR A 231 6.67 -6.02 14.56
C TYR A 231 6.53 -6.82 15.86
N GLU A 232 6.27 -8.12 15.76
CA GLU A 232 6.14 -9.06 16.89
C GLU A 232 5.12 -8.61 17.95
N GLY A 233 4.10 -7.86 17.55
CA GLY A 233 3.06 -7.35 18.44
C GLY A 233 3.45 -6.10 19.23
N LEU A 234 4.58 -5.44 18.92
CA LEU A 234 5.04 -4.20 19.53
C LEU A 234 3.87 -3.26 19.80
N GLU A 235 3.81 -2.70 21.02
CA GLU A 235 2.78 -1.75 21.39
C GLU A 235 3.33 -0.32 21.49
N LEU A 236 2.63 0.64 20.87
CA LEU A 236 2.98 2.06 20.92
C LEU A 236 1.77 2.92 21.30
N GLU A 237 2.00 3.89 22.19
CA GLU A 237 1.03 4.93 22.49
C GLU A 237 1.19 6.09 21.53
N VAL A 238 0.16 6.37 20.73
CA VAL A 238 0.21 7.40 19.69
C VAL A 238 -1.03 8.28 19.71
N ASN A 239 -0.94 9.44 19.06
CA ASN A 239 -2.09 10.27 18.72
C ASN A 239 -2.51 9.99 17.27
N LEU A 240 -3.72 9.45 17.09
CA LEU A 240 -4.33 9.28 15.78
C LEU A 240 -5.10 10.53 15.38
N LEU A 241 -4.97 10.94 14.13
CA LEU A 241 -5.81 11.95 13.51
C LEU A 241 -7.08 11.29 12.96
N LEU A 242 -8.22 11.49 13.62
CA LEU A 242 -9.48 10.79 13.30
C LEU A 242 -10.07 11.22 11.96
N ASP A 243 -9.81 12.46 11.53
CA ASP A 243 -10.35 12.99 10.27
C ASP A 243 -9.87 12.21 9.04
N THR A 244 -8.75 11.48 9.13
CA THR A 244 -8.29 10.63 8.04
C THR A 244 -9.05 9.30 7.93
N LEU A 245 -9.77 8.85 8.98
CA LEU A 245 -10.54 7.60 8.96
C LEU A 245 -11.74 7.63 7.99
N HIS A 246 -12.15 8.82 7.59
CA HIS A 246 -13.31 9.05 6.73
C HIS A 246 -12.96 9.80 5.44
N SER A 247 -11.68 10.06 5.20
CA SER A 247 -11.26 10.76 4.00
C SER A 247 -11.35 9.87 2.77
N ASP A 248 -11.81 10.43 1.66
CA ASP A 248 -11.73 9.79 0.34
C ASP A 248 -10.33 9.96 -0.29
N THR A 249 -9.46 10.79 0.30
CA THR A 249 -8.05 10.95 -0.12
C THR A 249 -7.13 9.98 0.65
N PRO A 250 -5.99 9.55 0.07
CA PRO A 250 -5.08 8.59 0.71
C PRO A 250 -4.55 9.05 2.08
N ALA A 251 -4.41 10.36 2.25
CA ALA A 251 -4.08 10.99 3.52
C ALA A 251 -4.73 12.38 3.58
N LEU A 252 -4.49 13.11 4.67
CA LEU A 252 -4.93 14.50 4.83
C LEU A 252 -4.57 15.35 3.59
N SER A 253 -5.50 16.19 3.14
CA SER A 253 -5.27 17.07 1.99
C SER A 253 -4.08 18.00 2.26
N LYS A 254 -3.41 18.49 1.21
CA LYS A 254 -2.29 19.43 1.38
C LYS A 254 -2.72 20.69 2.15
N ALA A 255 -3.88 21.26 1.80
CA ALA A 255 -4.40 22.45 2.45
C ALA A 255 -4.67 22.24 3.95
N ASP A 256 -5.24 21.08 4.31
CA ASP A 256 -5.49 20.73 5.71
C ASP A 256 -4.19 20.44 6.47
N ASN A 257 -3.21 19.83 5.81
CA ASN A 257 -1.88 19.60 6.39
C ASN A 257 -1.16 20.92 6.66
N ASP A 258 -1.16 21.83 5.68
CA ASP A 258 -0.59 23.17 5.82
C ASP A 258 -1.29 23.91 6.97
N LYS A 259 -2.63 23.86 7.03
CA LYS A 259 -3.41 24.44 8.13
C LYS A 259 -2.99 23.88 9.48
N LEU A 260 -2.89 22.56 9.63
CA LEU A 260 -2.49 21.92 10.88
C LEU A 260 -1.06 22.37 11.26
N PHE A 261 -0.13 22.36 10.31
CA PHE A 261 1.26 22.75 10.52
C PHE A 261 1.40 24.20 10.98
N TYR A 262 0.75 25.16 10.31
CA TYR A 262 0.85 26.57 10.68
C TYR A 262 0.23 26.86 12.05
N ASN A 263 -0.91 26.25 12.39
CA ASN A 263 -1.50 26.44 13.71
C ASN A 263 -0.62 25.87 14.83
N VAL A 264 0.06 24.74 14.59
CA VAL A 264 1.00 24.16 15.57
C VAL A 264 2.27 25.01 15.71
N LEU A 265 2.71 25.68 14.64
CA LEU A 265 3.87 26.59 14.69
C LEU A 265 3.58 27.91 15.43
N GLU A 266 2.32 28.34 15.47
CA GLU A 266 1.91 29.58 16.15
C GLU A 266 1.80 29.43 17.67
N ASP A 267 1.70 28.19 18.18
CA ASP A 267 1.65 27.83 19.61
C ASP A 267 3.04 27.61 20.22
#